data_AF-A0A256YYQ2-F1
#
_entry.id   AF-A0A256YYQ2-F1
#
_cell.length_a   1.000
_cell.length_b   1.000
_cell.length_c   1.000
_cell.angle_alpha   90.00
_cell.angle_beta   90.00
_cell.angle_gamma   90.00
#
_symmetry.space_group_name_H-M   'P 1'
#
loop_
_entity.id
_entity.type
_entity.pdbx_description
1 polymer ?
#
loop_
_entity_poly.entity_id
_entity_poly.type
_entity_poly.pdbx_seq_one_letter_code
_entity_poly.pdbx_strand_id
1 'polypeptide(L)'
;MSLEDYSRHINEFEGLLQKIATDITSGVIFERLPPTELWSKVEPLVTSFRSLAERITESMLILKPEKAVTIERSFKATVAPLESFKNVLFQKSGDPLDNSRIALEHLRKAMVKGSDLLQLAKSIKASPSEMIMKIIKFKEIYKTKDYISSIPVPEATYIRFVSLKKQIENLRFYMSGLERALEDLRVRLDAVQKEIARFRPSVTEATSEGESKKPREESSKGTFPSIAKQSSLPEF
;
A
#
# COMPACT_ATOMS: atom_id res chain seq x y z
N MET A 1 7.86 9.06 8.11
CA MET A 1 7.59 7.83 8.88
C MET A 1 7.49 6.68 7.91
N SER A 2 8.45 5.76 7.95
CA SER A 2 8.39 4.51 7.18
C SER A 2 7.67 3.42 7.99
N LEU A 3 7.29 2.33 7.31
CA LEU A 3 6.73 1.15 7.98
C LEU A 3 7.77 0.45 8.87
N GLU A 4 9.07 0.63 8.57
CA GLU A 4 10.16 0.14 9.43
C GLU A 4 10.23 0.94 10.73
N ASP A 5 10.12 2.28 10.68
CA ASP A 5 10.11 3.12 11.88
C ASP A 5 8.99 2.69 12.84
N TYR A 6 7.80 2.44 12.29
CA TYR A 6 6.65 1.97 13.09
C TYR A 6 6.90 0.58 13.69
N SER A 7 7.50 -0.33 12.92
CA SER A 7 7.87 -1.66 13.40
C SER A 7 8.89 -1.60 14.53
N ARG A 8 9.86 -0.68 14.42
CA ARG A 8 10.86 -0.43 15.45
C ARG A 8 10.20 0.08 16.73
N HIS A 9 9.30 1.07 16.63
CA HIS A 9 8.57 1.57 17.80
C HIS A 9 7.77 0.47 18.51
N ILE A 10 7.08 -0.39 17.76
CA ILE A 10 6.34 -1.55 18.32
C ILE A 10 7.28 -2.46 19.12
N ASN A 11 8.45 -2.79 18.56
CA ASN A 11 9.41 -3.68 19.22
C ASN A 11 10.02 -3.02 20.48
N GLU A 12 10.36 -1.73 20.41
CA GLU A 12 10.88 -0.98 21.55
C GLU A 12 9.86 -0.92 22.70
N PHE A 13 8.58 -0.71 22.39
CA PHE A 13 7.51 -0.68 23.38
C PHE A 13 7.22 -2.06 23.98
N GLU A 14 7.25 -3.11 23.16
CA GLU A 14 7.13 -4.50 23.64
C GLU A 14 8.29 -4.88 24.57
N GLY A 15 9.53 -4.53 24.19
CA GLY A 15 10.70 -4.75 25.03
C GLY A 15 10.62 -3.98 26.35
N LEU A 16 10.12 -2.75 26.33
CA LEU A 16 9.93 -1.96 27.55
C LEU A 16 8.82 -2.53 28.44
N LEU A 17 7.73 -3.03 27.85
CA LEU A 17 6.67 -3.72 28.59
C LEU A 17 7.22 -4.97 29.31
N GLN A 18 8.00 -5.78 28.60
CA GLN A 18 8.64 -6.98 29.17
C GLN A 18 9.63 -6.63 30.27
N LYS A 19 10.41 -5.56 30.08
CA LYS A 19 11.37 -5.06 31.09
C LYS A 19 10.65 -4.66 32.38
N ILE A 20 9.62 -3.82 32.30
CA ILE A 20 8.86 -3.41 33.49
C ILE A 20 8.22 -4.61 34.18
N ALA A 21 7.65 -5.55 33.42
CA ALA A 21 7.09 -6.77 33.99
C ALA A 21 8.15 -7.59 34.75
N THR A 22 9.36 -7.72 34.18
CA THR A 22 10.50 -8.40 34.80
C THR A 22 10.98 -7.67 36.05
N ASP A 23 11.05 -6.33 36.02
CA ASP A 23 11.48 -5.52 37.17
C ASP A 23 10.48 -5.62 38.33
N ILE A 24 9.17 -5.78 38.05
CA ILE A 24 8.14 -6.04 39.05
C ILE A 24 8.25 -7.46 39.62
N THR A 25 8.41 -8.49 38.78
CA THR A 25 8.45 -9.89 39.24
C THR A 25 9.76 -10.26 39.94
N SER A 26 10.88 -9.66 39.53
CA SER A 26 12.19 -9.82 40.18
C SER A 26 12.33 -9.06 41.50
N GLY A 27 11.35 -8.23 41.85
CA GLY A 27 11.35 -7.44 43.08
C GLY A 27 12.28 -6.22 43.05
N VAL A 28 12.76 -5.80 41.88
CA VAL A 28 13.48 -4.52 41.70
C VAL A 28 12.53 -3.35 41.94
N ILE A 29 11.28 -3.49 41.50
CA ILE A 29 10.14 -2.62 41.82
C ILE A 29 9.33 -3.34 42.90
N PHE A 30 9.51 -2.92 44.15
CA PHE A 30 8.98 -3.63 45.32
C PHE A 30 7.97 -2.78 46.09
N GLU A 31 6.88 -3.41 46.55
CA GLU A 31 5.77 -2.76 47.26
C GLU A 31 6.14 -2.17 48.62
N ARG A 32 7.26 -2.61 49.22
CA ARG A 32 7.74 -2.12 50.52
C ARG A 32 8.77 -0.98 50.44
N LEU A 33 9.06 -0.45 49.25
CA LEU A 33 9.98 0.68 49.13
C LEU A 33 9.29 1.98 49.53
N PRO A 34 10.02 2.92 50.16
CA PRO A 34 9.49 4.25 50.42
C PRO A 34 9.21 4.98 49.09
N PRO A 35 8.18 5.85 49.04
CA PRO A 35 7.71 6.48 47.80
C PRO A 35 8.81 7.15 46.95
N THR A 36 9.78 7.79 47.60
CA THR A 36 10.88 8.51 46.95
C THR A 36 11.87 7.57 46.24
N GLU A 37 12.19 6.43 46.87
CA GLU A 37 13.06 5.42 46.28
C GLU A 37 12.35 4.68 45.15
N LEU A 38 11.07 4.36 45.34
CA LEU A 38 10.24 3.74 44.30
C LEU A 38 10.13 4.65 43.07
N TRP A 39 9.87 5.94 43.27
CA TRP A 39 9.80 6.91 42.18
C TRP A 39 11.13 7.00 41.42
N SER A 40 12.27 7.09 42.13
CA SER A 40 13.58 7.23 41.48
C SER A 40 13.91 6.09 40.50
N LYS A 41 13.43 4.87 40.78
CA LYS A 41 13.64 3.69 39.93
C LYS A 41 12.62 3.59 38.79
N VAL A 42 11.38 4.00 39.06
CA VAL A 42 10.25 3.81 38.15
C VAL A 42 10.07 5.00 37.19
N GLU A 43 10.49 6.21 37.58
CA GLU A 43 10.34 7.43 36.78
C GLU A 43 10.94 7.34 35.37
N PRO A 44 12.19 6.86 35.16
CA PRO A 44 12.75 6.73 33.82
C PRO A 44 11.95 5.75 32.96
N LEU A 45 11.46 4.66 33.58
CA LEU A 45 10.68 3.62 32.91
C LEU A 45 9.29 4.14 32.51
N VAL A 46 8.59 4.83 33.43
CA VAL A 46 7.26 5.41 33.19
C VAL A 46 7.33 6.52 32.13
N THR A 47 8.36 7.35 32.18
CA THR A 47 8.56 8.42 31.19
C THR A 47 8.83 7.84 29.81
N SER A 48 9.70 6.83 29.73
CA SER A 48 9.99 6.13 28.47
C SER A 48 8.75 5.39 27.94
N PHE A 49 8.01 4.72 28.81
CA PHE A 49 6.75 4.03 28.48
C PHE A 49 5.72 4.99 27.88
N ARG A 50 5.51 6.14 28.52
CA ARG A 50 4.60 7.19 28.01
C ARG A 50 5.04 7.71 26.65
N SER A 51 6.31 8.09 26.50
CA SER A 51 6.82 8.64 25.24
C SER A 51 6.74 7.63 24.08
N LEU A 52 6.96 6.34 24.34
CA LEU A 52 6.78 5.29 23.33
C LEU A 52 5.31 5.07 23.00
N ALA A 53 4.41 5.08 24.00
CA ALA A 53 2.97 5.01 23.78
C ALA A 53 2.47 6.17 22.90
N GLU A 54 2.97 7.39 23.13
CA GLU A 54 2.70 8.58 22.31
C GLU A 54 3.18 8.37 20.87
N ARG A 55 4.46 7.98 20.68
CA ARG A 55 5.02 7.74 19.34
C ARG A 55 4.28 6.66 18.55
N ILE A 56 3.93 5.53 19.19
CA ILE A 56 3.15 4.48 18.52
C ILE A 56 1.76 5.00 18.17
N THR A 57 1.14 5.79 19.05
CA THR A 57 -0.18 6.39 18.82
C THR A 57 -0.17 7.33 17.62
N GLU A 58 0.79 8.24 17.53
CA GLU A 58 0.98 9.12 16.36
C GLU A 58 1.15 8.31 15.07
N SER A 59 1.94 7.23 15.14
CA SER A 59 2.14 6.33 14.00
C SER A 59 0.86 5.63 13.58
N MET A 60 0.08 5.14 14.55
CA MET A 60 -1.21 4.48 14.31
C MET A 60 -2.21 5.42 13.64
N LEU A 61 -2.26 6.69 14.07
CA LEU A 61 -3.14 7.70 13.48
C LEU A 61 -2.78 8.01 12.02
N ILE A 62 -1.49 7.99 11.68
CA ILE A 62 -1.04 8.16 10.30
C ILE A 62 -1.41 6.93 9.45
N LEU A 63 -1.16 5.73 9.96
CA LEU A 63 -1.31 4.48 9.20
C LEU A 63 -2.76 4.00 9.08
N LYS A 64 -3.62 4.33 10.06
CA LYS A 64 -5.02 3.91 10.10
C LYS A 64 -5.90 4.98 10.76
N PRO A 65 -6.07 6.15 10.11
CA PRO A 65 -6.86 7.26 10.64
C PRO A 65 -8.34 6.89 10.85
N GLU A 66 -8.84 5.86 10.16
CA GLU A 66 -10.23 5.39 10.30
C GLU A 66 -10.54 4.86 11.71
N LYS A 67 -9.50 4.45 12.45
CA LYS A 67 -9.62 4.00 13.85
C LYS A 67 -9.21 5.07 14.86
N ALA A 68 -9.12 6.36 14.48
CA ALA A 68 -8.60 7.42 15.34
C ALA A 68 -9.22 7.45 16.74
N VAL A 69 -10.56 7.41 16.84
CA VAL A 69 -11.26 7.40 18.13
C VAL A 69 -10.87 6.19 19.00
N THR A 70 -10.73 5.01 18.39
CA THR A 70 -10.31 3.80 19.11
C THR A 70 -8.87 3.91 19.60
N ILE A 71 -7.98 4.43 18.74
CA ILE A 71 -6.56 4.65 19.02
C ILE A 71 -6.40 5.63 20.19
N GLU A 72 -7.06 6.79 20.13
CA GLU A 72 -7.01 7.82 21.18
C GLU A 72 -7.57 7.30 22.51
N ARG A 73 -8.67 6.55 22.47
CA ARG A 73 -9.27 5.96 23.67
C ARG A 73 -8.35 4.93 24.31
N SER A 74 -7.67 4.11 23.51
CA SER A 74 -6.69 3.12 23.97
C SER A 74 -5.44 3.78 24.55
N PHE A 75 -4.94 4.84 23.90
CA PHE A 75 -3.85 5.66 24.41
C PHE A 75 -4.20 6.30 25.77
N LYS A 76 -5.36 6.96 25.86
CA LYS A 76 -5.84 7.57 27.11
C LYS A 76 -6.00 6.54 28.23
N ALA A 77 -6.51 5.34 27.92
CA ALA A 77 -6.63 4.25 28.88
C ALA A 77 -5.27 3.74 29.39
N THR A 78 -4.21 3.89 28.59
CA THR A 78 -2.83 3.52 28.94
C THR A 78 -2.15 4.58 29.80
N VAL A 79 -2.34 5.87 29.48
CA VAL A 79 -1.67 6.98 30.18
C VAL A 79 -2.39 7.39 31.48
N ALA A 80 -3.72 7.33 31.54
CA ALA A 80 -4.46 7.76 32.73
C ALA A 80 -4.04 7.02 34.02
N PRO A 81 -3.80 5.70 34.02
CA PRO A 81 -3.29 5.01 35.21
C PRO A 81 -1.86 5.44 35.61
N LEU A 82 -1.02 5.91 34.68
CA LEU A 82 0.32 6.44 35.02
C LEU A 82 0.24 7.77 35.78
N GLU A 83 -0.73 8.62 35.42
CA GLU A 83 -0.99 9.85 36.16
C GLU A 83 -1.54 9.53 37.56
N SER A 84 -2.45 8.55 37.66
CA SER A 84 -2.93 8.06 38.96
C SER A 84 -1.80 7.48 39.81
N PHE A 85 -0.86 6.73 39.20
CA PHE A 85 0.34 6.22 39.89
C PHE A 85 1.12 7.36 40.56
N LYS A 86 1.46 8.41 39.80
CA LYS A 86 2.19 9.57 40.33
C LYS A 86 1.41 10.28 41.44
N ASN A 87 0.11 10.49 41.26
CA ASN A 87 -0.72 11.19 42.24
C ASN A 87 -0.86 10.43 43.56
N VAL A 88 -1.06 9.11 43.51
CA VAL A 88 -1.19 8.26 44.70
C VAL A 88 0.15 8.15 45.43
N LEU A 89 1.26 8.05 44.68
CA LEU A 89 2.59 7.91 45.27
C LEU A 89 2.99 9.11 46.14
N PHE A 90 2.60 10.32 45.75
CA PHE A 90 2.91 11.56 46.47
C PHE A 90 1.75 12.10 47.32
N GLN A 91 0.67 11.32 47.49
CA GLN A 91 -0.45 11.71 48.32
C GLN A 91 -0.03 11.74 49.80
N LYS A 92 -0.37 12.82 50.52
CA LYS A 92 -0.14 12.90 51.96
C LYS A 92 -1.14 11.99 52.68
N SER A 93 -0.75 10.76 53.00
CA SER A 93 -1.53 9.82 53.81
C SER A 93 -0.77 9.46 55.10
N GLY A 94 -1.47 8.87 56.07
CA GLY A 94 -0.89 8.41 57.33
C GLY A 94 0.00 7.17 57.21
N ASP A 95 -0.06 6.45 56.08
CA ASP A 95 0.76 5.27 55.78
C ASP A 95 1.38 5.35 54.36
N PRO A 96 2.64 5.78 54.24
CA PRO A 96 3.36 5.87 52.97
C PRO A 96 3.58 4.53 52.24
N LEU A 97 3.52 3.39 52.96
CA LEU A 97 3.71 2.07 52.34
C LEU A 97 2.45 1.61 51.62
N ASP A 98 1.28 1.88 52.20
CA ASP A 98 0.00 1.63 51.53
C ASP A 98 -0.14 2.43 50.23
N ASN A 99 0.32 3.68 50.20
CA ASN A 99 0.38 4.48 48.97
C ASN A 99 1.26 3.83 47.91
N SER A 100 2.42 3.30 48.29
CA SER A 100 3.35 2.63 47.37
C SER A 100 2.73 1.37 46.77
N ARG A 101 2.00 0.59 47.58
CA ARG A 101 1.25 -0.58 47.10
C ARG A 101 0.14 -0.20 46.12
N ILE A 102 -0.70 0.78 46.45
CA ILE A 102 -1.81 1.22 45.58
C ILE A 102 -1.27 1.86 44.30
N ALA A 103 -0.18 2.62 44.38
CA ALA A 103 0.50 3.18 43.23
C ALA A 103 0.96 2.04 42.28
N LEU A 104 1.60 0.99 42.81
CA LEU A 104 2.02 -0.14 41.98
C LEU A 104 0.87 -0.86 41.27
N GLU A 105 -0.31 -0.93 41.88
CA GLU A 105 -1.52 -1.43 41.19
C GLU A 105 -1.90 -0.54 39.99
N HIS A 106 -1.78 0.78 40.11
CA HIS A 106 -1.98 1.69 38.98
C HIS A 106 -0.93 1.49 37.87
N LEU A 107 0.32 1.21 38.22
CA LEU A 107 1.36 0.85 37.25
C LEU A 107 1.02 -0.47 36.56
N ARG A 108 0.64 -1.52 37.30
CA ARG A 108 0.19 -2.81 36.74
C ARG A 108 -0.99 -2.62 35.80
N LYS A 109 -1.95 -1.77 36.16
CA LYS A 109 -3.09 -1.43 35.29
C LYS A 109 -2.65 -0.72 34.01
N ALA A 110 -1.69 0.21 34.09
CA ALA A 110 -1.12 0.87 32.92
C ALA A 110 -0.45 -0.15 31.98
N MET A 111 0.24 -1.14 32.55
CA MET A 111 0.91 -2.21 31.80
C MET A 111 -0.06 -3.10 31.03
N VAL A 112 -1.15 -3.52 31.68
CA VAL A 112 -2.22 -4.29 31.01
C VAL A 112 -2.80 -3.47 29.86
N LYS A 113 -3.08 -2.19 30.08
CA LYS A 113 -3.58 -1.30 29.02
C LYS A 113 -2.56 -1.01 27.92
N GLY A 114 -1.28 -0.96 28.25
CA GLY A 114 -0.18 -0.92 27.30
C GLY A 114 -0.14 -2.17 26.42
N SER A 115 -0.37 -3.36 26.98
CA SER A 115 -0.48 -4.59 26.18
C SER A 115 -1.67 -4.55 25.22
N ASP A 116 -2.83 -4.05 25.67
CA ASP A 116 -4.00 -3.83 24.79
C ASP A 116 -3.65 -2.87 23.62
N LEU A 117 -2.94 -1.77 23.92
CA LEU A 117 -2.46 -0.81 22.93
C LEU A 117 -1.45 -1.44 21.95
N LEU A 118 -0.53 -2.28 22.45
CA LEU A 118 0.43 -3.01 21.62
C LEU A 118 -0.27 -3.97 20.66
N GLN A 119 -1.30 -4.69 21.12
CA GLN A 119 -2.10 -5.56 20.25
C GLN A 119 -2.80 -4.75 19.16
N LEU A 120 -3.38 -3.59 19.52
CA LEU A 120 -3.97 -2.68 18.54
C LEU A 120 -2.91 -2.22 17.51
N ALA A 121 -1.72 -1.85 17.97
CA ALA A 121 -0.63 -1.43 17.10
C ALA A 121 -0.20 -2.54 16.13
N LYS A 122 -0.05 -3.78 16.62
CA LYS A 122 0.24 -4.96 15.79
C LYS A 122 -0.88 -5.23 14.77
N SER A 123 -2.15 -5.05 15.15
CA SER A 123 -3.28 -5.20 14.23
C SER A 123 -3.27 -4.15 13.11
N ILE A 124 -2.88 -2.91 13.42
CA ILE A 124 -2.74 -1.82 12.45
C ILE A 124 -1.54 -2.07 11.53
N LYS A 125 -0.44 -2.63 12.05
CA LYS A 125 0.70 -3.06 11.23
C LYS A 125 0.31 -4.15 10.23
N ALA A 126 -0.51 -5.11 10.66
CA ALA A 126 -0.96 -6.21 9.81
C ALA A 126 -1.96 -5.75 8.72
N SER A 127 -2.77 -4.74 9.03
CA SER A 127 -3.75 -4.17 8.11
C SER A 127 -3.72 -2.63 8.17
N PRO A 128 -2.73 -2.00 7.54
CA PRO A 128 -2.72 -0.54 7.38
C PRO A 128 -3.84 -0.10 6.44
N SER A 129 -4.19 1.19 6.44
CA SER A 129 -5.16 1.73 5.48
C SER A 129 -4.64 1.61 4.05
N GLU A 130 -5.44 1.00 3.17
CA GLU A 130 -5.06 0.82 1.76
C GLU A 130 -4.79 2.15 1.05
N MET A 131 -5.59 3.17 1.36
CA MET A 131 -5.44 4.50 0.78
C MET A 131 -4.13 5.14 1.22
N ILE A 132 -3.80 5.06 2.51
CA ILE A 132 -2.54 5.58 3.05
C ILE A 132 -1.35 4.84 2.43
N MET A 133 -1.43 3.52 2.28
CA MET A 133 -0.37 2.75 1.62
C MET A 133 -0.15 3.18 0.16
N LYS A 134 -1.23 3.45 -0.58
CA LYS A 134 -1.13 4.00 -1.95
C LYS A 134 -0.46 5.37 -1.94
N ILE A 135 -0.82 6.25 -1.00
CA ILE A 135 -0.22 7.59 -0.85
C ILE A 135 1.28 7.50 -0.53
N ILE A 136 1.67 6.61 0.40
CA ILE A 136 3.08 6.41 0.77
C ILE A 136 3.89 5.93 -0.44
N LYS A 137 3.38 4.92 -1.17
CA LYS A 137 4.02 4.43 -2.40
C LYS A 137 4.11 5.51 -3.47
N PHE A 138 3.06 6.29 -3.66
CA PHE A 138 3.06 7.38 -4.63
C PHE A 138 4.11 8.45 -4.29
N LYS A 139 4.21 8.81 -3.00
CA LYS A 139 5.24 9.73 -2.50
C LYS A 139 6.65 9.18 -2.71
N GLU A 140 6.84 7.89 -2.54
CA GLU A 140 8.13 7.22 -2.80
C GLU A 140 8.49 7.24 -4.28
N ILE A 141 7.55 6.91 -5.17
CA ILE A 141 7.73 6.98 -6.63
C ILE A 141 8.08 8.41 -7.06
N TYR A 142 7.39 9.42 -6.51
CA TYR A 142 7.69 10.82 -6.80
C TYR A 142 9.09 11.24 -6.34
N LYS A 143 9.48 10.86 -5.12
CA LYS A 143 10.85 11.09 -4.63
C LYS A 143 11.89 10.43 -5.55
N THR A 144 11.63 9.21 -6.01
CA THR A 144 12.52 8.51 -6.93
C THR A 144 12.58 9.19 -8.30
N LYS A 145 11.45 9.70 -8.81
CA LYS A 145 11.40 10.47 -10.07
C LYS A 145 12.20 11.77 -9.97
N ASP A 146 12.08 12.50 -8.85
CA ASP A 146 12.85 13.71 -8.60
C ASP A 146 14.34 13.41 -8.43
N TYR A 147 14.68 12.32 -7.74
CA TYR A 147 16.06 11.85 -7.59
C TYR A 147 16.68 11.50 -8.95
N ILE A 148 16.00 10.70 -9.78
CA ILE A 148 16.50 10.35 -11.12
C ILE A 148 16.68 11.60 -12.00
N SER A 149 15.77 12.58 -11.87
CA SER A 149 15.83 13.82 -12.64
C SER A 149 16.94 14.79 -12.18
N SER A 150 17.48 14.60 -10.98
CA SER A 150 18.52 15.46 -10.40
C SER A 150 19.93 14.87 -10.46
N ILE A 151 20.09 13.62 -10.92
CA ILE A 151 21.42 13.04 -11.16
C ILE A 151 22.04 13.75 -12.37
N PRO A 152 23.17 14.47 -12.20
CA PRO A 152 23.87 15.09 -13.31
C PRO A 152 24.39 13.99 -14.24
N VAL A 153 23.93 14.02 -15.48
CA VAL A 153 24.31 13.05 -16.50
C VAL A 153 25.58 13.54 -17.19
N PRO A 154 26.61 12.69 -17.40
CA PRO A 154 27.79 13.08 -18.17
C PRO A 154 27.41 13.63 -19.55
N GLU A 155 28.09 14.69 -20.00
CA GLU A 155 27.77 15.43 -21.23
C GLU A 155 27.60 14.50 -22.45
N ALA A 156 28.47 13.50 -22.58
CA ALA A 156 28.41 12.51 -23.64
C ALA A 156 27.09 11.69 -23.66
N THR A 157 26.50 11.44 -22.50
CA THR A 157 25.24 10.72 -22.34
C THR A 157 24.05 11.66 -22.52
N TYR A 158 24.16 12.93 -22.09
CA TYR A 158 23.16 13.95 -22.36
C TYR A 158 22.97 14.20 -23.86
N ILE A 159 24.06 14.35 -24.61
CA ILE A 159 24.03 14.51 -26.07
C ILE A 159 23.35 13.31 -26.75
N ARG A 160 23.61 12.08 -26.27
CA ARG A 160 22.93 10.87 -26.76
C ARG A 160 21.43 10.92 -26.49
N PHE A 161 20.99 11.36 -25.31
CA PHE A 161 19.56 11.53 -25.02
C PHE A 161 18.89 12.59 -25.89
N VAL A 162 19.55 13.72 -26.15
CA VAL A 162 19.04 14.75 -27.07
C VAL A 162 18.92 14.20 -28.49
N SER A 163 19.93 13.47 -28.96
CA SER A 163 19.91 12.82 -30.27
C SER A 163 18.78 11.78 -30.37
N LEU A 164 18.61 10.95 -29.34
CA LEU A 164 17.55 9.95 -29.27
C LEU A 164 16.16 10.62 -29.28
N LYS A 165 15.97 11.70 -28.52
CA LYS A 165 14.72 12.48 -28.54
C LYS A 165 14.39 12.96 -29.95
N LYS A 166 15.36 13.51 -30.67
CA LYS A 166 15.19 13.97 -32.06
C LYS A 166 14.83 12.80 -33.00
N GLN A 167 15.46 11.64 -32.82
CA GLN A 167 15.13 10.44 -33.59
C GLN A 167 13.69 9.96 -33.35
N ILE A 168 13.21 10.01 -32.10
CA ILE A 168 11.83 9.67 -31.73
C ILE A 168 10.84 10.65 -32.38
N GLU A 169 11.12 11.95 -32.35
CA GLU A 169 10.27 12.96 -32.99
C GLU A 169 10.19 12.76 -34.50
N ASN A 170 11.32 12.47 -35.15
CA ASN A 170 11.35 12.15 -36.58
C ASN A 170 10.58 10.87 -36.89
N LEU A 171 10.74 9.81 -36.09
CA LEU A 171 10.00 8.56 -36.27
C LEU A 171 8.49 8.79 -36.16
N ARG A 172 8.06 9.59 -35.18
CA ARG A 172 6.64 9.96 -35.03
C ARG A 172 6.13 10.70 -36.27
N PHE A 173 6.93 11.61 -36.82
CA PHE A 173 6.58 12.31 -38.06
C PHE A 173 6.44 11.34 -39.24
N TYR A 174 7.37 10.40 -39.40
CA TYR A 174 7.28 9.37 -40.46
C TYR A 174 6.07 8.45 -40.28
N MET A 175 5.74 8.05 -39.05
CA MET A 175 4.53 7.26 -38.77
C MET A 175 3.27 8.00 -39.22
N SER A 176 3.11 9.27 -38.86
CA SER A 176 1.96 10.08 -39.32
C SER A 176 1.93 10.23 -40.84
N GLY A 177 3.09 10.34 -41.49
CA GLY A 177 3.19 10.35 -42.95
C GLY A 177 2.73 9.03 -43.59
N LEU A 178 3.12 7.90 -43.00
CA LEU A 178 2.73 6.56 -43.45
C LEU A 178 1.22 6.32 -43.26
N GLU A 179 0.67 6.70 -42.12
CA GLU A 179 -0.77 6.63 -41.83
C GLU A 179 -1.58 7.38 -42.90
N ARG A 180 -1.13 8.58 -43.28
CA ARG A 180 -1.77 9.37 -44.33
C ARG A 180 -1.67 8.70 -45.70
N ALA A 181 -0.50 8.16 -46.05
CA ALA A 181 -0.32 7.46 -47.32
C ALA A 181 -1.17 6.19 -47.42
N LEU A 182 -1.36 5.47 -46.30
CA LEU A 182 -2.25 4.31 -46.22
C LEU A 182 -3.72 4.71 -46.41
N GLU A 183 -4.14 5.83 -45.82
CA GLU A 183 -5.49 6.34 -46.01
C GLU A 183 -5.74 6.74 -47.48
N ASP A 184 -4.79 7.45 -48.10
CA ASP A 184 -4.87 7.80 -49.53
C ASP A 184 -4.92 6.56 -50.42
N LEU A 185 -4.15 5.51 -50.10
CA LEU A 185 -4.18 4.25 -50.83
C LEU A 185 -5.53 3.55 -50.69
N ARG A 186 -6.12 3.54 -49.49
CA ARG A 186 -7.45 2.97 -49.24
C ARG A 186 -8.52 3.67 -50.07
N VAL A 187 -8.50 5.00 -50.12
CA VAL A 187 -9.42 5.79 -50.95
C VAL A 187 -9.25 5.46 -52.44
N ARG A 188 -8.00 5.33 -52.91
CA ARG A 188 -7.72 4.94 -54.31
C ARG A 188 -8.19 3.52 -54.61
N LEU A 189 -8.01 2.58 -53.69
CA LEU A 189 -8.48 1.20 -53.83
C LEU A 189 -10.00 1.14 -53.93
N ASP A 190 -10.71 1.87 -53.08
CA ASP A 190 -12.18 1.98 -53.14
C ASP A 190 -12.65 2.57 -54.47
N ALA A 191 -11.92 3.56 -55.00
CA ALA A 191 -12.21 4.15 -56.31
C ALA A 191 -12.01 3.12 -57.44
N VAL A 192 -10.89 2.39 -57.43
CA VAL A 192 -10.62 1.32 -58.40
C VAL A 192 -11.66 0.20 -58.29
N GLN A 193 -12.04 -0.20 -57.08
CA GLN A 193 -13.09 -1.21 -56.88
C GLN A 193 -14.45 -0.75 -57.40
N LYS A 194 -14.80 0.52 -57.20
CA LYS A 194 -16.01 1.13 -57.79
C LYS A 194 -15.93 1.18 -59.31
N GLU A 195 -14.75 1.44 -59.87
CA GLU A 195 -14.54 1.48 -61.32
C GLU A 195 -14.59 0.08 -61.94
N ILE A 196 -13.97 -0.92 -61.31
CA ILE A 196 -14.08 -2.34 -61.67
C ILE A 196 -15.55 -2.79 -61.63
N ALA A 197 -16.32 -2.39 -60.62
CA ALA A 197 -17.74 -2.72 -60.52
C ALA A 197 -18.61 -2.11 -61.64
N ARG A 198 -18.12 -1.08 -62.35
CA ARG A 198 -18.81 -0.50 -63.53
C ARG A 198 -18.57 -1.30 -64.80
N PHE A 199 -17.49 -2.07 -64.88
CA PHE A 199 -17.30 -3.00 -65.98
C PHE A 199 -18.23 -4.18 -65.78
N ARG A 200 -19.27 -4.27 -66.62
CA ARG A 200 -19.98 -5.52 -66.81
C ARG A 200 -19.20 -6.37 -67.81
N PRO A 201 -19.09 -7.69 -67.60
CA PRO A 201 -18.50 -8.57 -68.59
C PRO A 201 -19.28 -8.43 -69.90
N SER A 202 -18.55 -8.20 -71.01
CA SER A 202 -19.14 -8.16 -72.34
C SER A 202 -19.64 -9.55 -72.70
N VAL A 203 -20.96 -9.72 -72.77
CA VAL A 203 -21.58 -10.92 -73.34
C VAL A 203 -21.52 -10.80 -74.85
N THR A 204 -20.64 -11.59 -75.46
CA THR A 204 -20.67 -12.10 -76.85
C THR A 204 -19.61 -13.22 -76.84
N GLU A 205 -19.90 -14.52 -76.97
CA GLU A 205 -20.92 -15.24 -77.74
C GLU A 205 -21.50 -16.47 -76.98
N ALA A 206 -22.66 -16.96 -77.46
CA ALA A 206 -23.30 -18.24 -77.15
C ALA A 206 -22.32 -19.43 -77.32
N THR A 207 -22.41 -20.59 -76.67
CA THR A 207 -23.49 -21.59 -76.49
C THR A 207 -22.82 -22.67 -75.61
N SER A 208 -23.40 -23.28 -74.57
CA SER A 208 -24.41 -24.34 -74.58
C SER A 208 -24.74 -24.63 -73.11
N GLU A 209 -26.01 -24.51 -72.71
CA GLU A 209 -26.90 -25.65 -72.44
C GLU A 209 -26.29 -26.77 -71.57
N GLY A 210 -26.92 -26.97 -70.40
CA GLY A 210 -26.55 -27.98 -69.42
C GLY A 210 -27.48 -27.89 -68.20
N GLU A 211 -28.73 -28.24 -68.44
CA GLU A 211 -29.87 -28.31 -67.53
C GLU A 211 -29.62 -28.90 -66.13
N SER A 212 -30.39 -28.34 -65.19
CA SER A 212 -31.36 -29.03 -64.32
C SER A 212 -31.13 -29.12 -62.81
N LYS A 213 -32.10 -28.47 -62.13
CA LYS A 213 -32.89 -28.89 -60.96
C LYS A 213 -32.40 -28.53 -59.55
N LYS A 214 -32.99 -27.42 -59.07
CA LYS A 214 -33.54 -27.26 -57.69
C LYS A 214 -34.93 -27.93 -57.61
N PRO A 215 -35.52 -28.26 -56.44
CA PRO A 215 -35.78 -27.35 -55.29
C PRO A 215 -35.47 -27.96 -53.90
N ARG A 216 -34.96 -27.22 -52.91
CA ARG A 216 -35.58 -26.24 -51.98
C ARG A 216 -36.35 -26.89 -50.81
N GLU A 217 -35.86 -26.66 -49.59
CA GLU A 217 -36.56 -26.15 -48.37
C GLU A 217 -35.58 -26.32 -47.17
N GLU A 218 -34.96 -25.23 -46.69
CA GLU A 218 -35.40 -24.39 -45.55
C GLU A 218 -35.66 -25.18 -44.25
N SER A 219 -34.77 -25.04 -43.26
CA SER A 219 -35.10 -24.46 -41.94
C SER A 219 -34.18 -24.95 -40.80
N SER A 220 -33.61 -23.95 -40.11
CA SER A 220 -33.45 -23.87 -38.65
C SER A 220 -32.25 -24.48 -37.92
N LYS A 221 -31.65 -23.56 -37.14
CA LYS A 221 -31.17 -23.68 -35.75
C LYS A 221 -29.92 -24.51 -35.46
N GLY A 222 -28.92 -23.78 -34.98
CA GLY A 222 -28.47 -23.99 -33.59
C GLY A 222 -27.01 -24.40 -33.42
N THR A 223 -26.30 -23.57 -32.67
CA THR A 223 -25.44 -24.02 -31.56
C THR A 223 -24.04 -24.54 -31.92
N PHE A 224 -23.04 -23.68 -31.77
CA PHE A 224 -21.72 -24.08 -31.24
C PHE A 224 -21.90 -24.51 -29.77
N PRO A 225 -21.21 -25.56 -29.25
CA PRO A 225 -19.83 -25.34 -28.81
C PRO A 225 -18.85 -26.54 -28.87
N SER A 226 -17.57 -26.15 -28.92
CA SER A 226 -16.37 -26.69 -28.26
C SER A 226 -16.21 -28.19 -27.97
N ILE A 227 -15.14 -28.77 -28.54
CA ILE A 227 -14.14 -29.65 -27.86
C ILE A 227 -12.80 -29.35 -28.56
N ALA A 228 -11.87 -28.55 -28.01
CA ALA A 228 -10.93 -28.81 -26.91
C ALA A 228 -9.71 -29.70 -27.27
N LYS A 229 -8.54 -29.07 -27.05
CA LYS A 229 -7.21 -29.61 -26.68
C LYS A 229 -6.36 -30.32 -27.75
N GLN A 230 -5.23 -29.68 -28.06
CA GLN A 230 -3.86 -30.14 -27.80
C GLN A 230 -2.92 -28.95 -28.09
N SER A 231 -2.44 -28.23 -27.07
CA SER A 231 -1.24 -28.51 -26.25
C SER A 231 0.09 -28.35 -27.00
N SER A 232 0.86 -27.35 -26.52
CA SER A 232 2.33 -27.38 -26.34
C SER A 232 3.24 -26.74 -27.42
N LEU A 233 3.63 -25.47 -27.15
CA LEU A 233 5.00 -24.87 -27.19
C LEU A 233 5.81 -24.85 -28.51
N PRO A 234 6.91 -24.07 -28.67
CA PRO A 234 7.58 -23.16 -27.71
C PRO A 234 7.88 -21.73 -28.23
N GLU A 235 8.42 -20.96 -27.28
CA GLU A 235 9.11 -19.67 -27.36
C GLU A 235 10.22 -19.59 -28.42
N PHE A 236 10.37 -18.40 -28.99
CA PHE A 236 11.64 -17.76 -29.35
C PHE A 236 11.54 -16.27 -29.08
#